data_AF-A0A2W2D9Z7-F1
#
_entry.id   AF-A0A2W2D9Z7-F1
#
_cell.length_a   1.000
_cell.length_b   1.000
_cell.length_c   1.000
_cell.angle_alpha   90.00
_cell.angle_beta   90.00
_cell.angle_gamma   90.00
#
_symmetry.space_group_name_H-M   'P 1'
#
loop_
_entity.id
_entity.type
_entity.pdbx_description
1 polymer ?
#
loop_
_entity_poly.entity_id
_entity_poly.type
_entity_poly.pdbx_seq_one_letter_code
_entity_poly.pdbx_strand_id
1 'polypeptide(L)'
;MEDEIAAVLGGPDAVMEPLTHNPANAVTGGIWRVRRGSRSAVLKVLTRRKEAPAGWEHSDDPRHWNYWRREAEVYADGLPGVWAAAGIRAPRLLRLVERDDGDLALWTEDVTGLPGARWDVGRHALLGHRLGLAQGVAGQVDRRYLSRSFLRDYLESKRVPYELLEDDAAWRQPVVAEHFPPGLRGELIRLHRDREWFLTILESLPRALCHLDLWPSNVFDDGGGSVLVDWTFAGDGALGEDVGNHIPDSVFDLFLPAARLPELDAAVYGGYVRGLREAGLRGDERLVRLAVCASAVKYDFLAPLMLLHAGRAQLDYGGTRPVDVARRYRERGAALRYLAGWADEARRLADAVW
;
A
#
# COMPACT_ATOMS: atom_id res chain seq x y z
N MET A 1 -10.89 26.95 -9.25
CA MET A 1 -11.17 25.67 -9.92
C MET A 1 -11.30 25.84 -11.44
N GLU A 2 -12.19 26.68 -11.98
CA GLU A 2 -12.31 26.88 -13.44
C GLU A 2 -10.99 27.34 -14.08
N ASP A 3 -10.27 28.26 -13.46
CA ASP A 3 -8.94 28.69 -13.92
C ASP A 3 -7.90 27.56 -13.92
N GLU A 4 -7.98 26.66 -12.93
CA GLU A 4 -7.09 25.49 -12.84
C GLU A 4 -7.37 24.53 -13.99
N ILE A 5 -8.65 24.25 -14.25
CA ILE A 5 -9.11 23.42 -15.37
C ILE A 5 -8.69 24.06 -16.70
N ALA A 6 -8.87 25.37 -16.86
CA ALA A 6 -8.49 26.09 -18.05
C ALA A 6 -6.97 26.03 -18.29
N ALA A 7 -6.16 26.18 -17.24
CA ALA A 7 -4.71 26.06 -17.33
C ALA A 7 -4.24 24.64 -17.69
N VAL A 8 -4.86 23.60 -17.13
CA VAL A 8 -4.44 22.20 -17.34
C VAL A 8 -5.01 21.60 -18.63
N LEU A 9 -6.26 21.91 -18.97
CA LEU A 9 -7.01 21.29 -20.07
C LEU A 9 -7.33 22.26 -21.22
N GLY A 10 -6.98 23.54 -21.12
CA GLY A 10 -7.13 24.53 -22.19
C GLY A 10 -8.53 25.12 -22.35
N GLY A 11 -9.36 25.08 -21.31
CA GLY A 11 -10.66 25.75 -21.21
C GLY A 11 -11.48 25.25 -20.00
N PRO A 12 -12.48 26.01 -19.54
CA PRO A 12 -13.20 25.73 -18.28
C PRO A 12 -14.24 24.61 -18.39
N ASP A 13 -14.78 24.35 -19.59
CA ASP A 13 -15.85 23.37 -19.81
C ASP A 13 -15.31 21.93 -19.71
N ALA A 14 -15.26 21.37 -18.50
CA ALA A 14 -14.80 20.02 -18.23
C ALA A 14 -15.79 19.20 -17.39
N VAL A 15 -15.76 17.88 -17.58
CA VAL A 15 -16.52 16.92 -16.78
C VAL A 15 -15.62 16.36 -15.69
N MET A 16 -16.10 16.35 -14.44
CA MET A 16 -15.38 15.79 -13.29
C MET A 16 -16.07 14.50 -12.84
N GLU A 17 -15.34 13.40 -12.89
CA GLU A 17 -15.77 12.09 -12.42
C GLU A 17 -15.02 11.76 -11.13
N PRO A 18 -15.69 11.55 -9.98
CA PRO A 18 -15.01 11.17 -8.75
C PRO A 18 -14.33 9.81 -8.90
N LEU A 19 -13.10 9.71 -8.40
CA LEU A 19 -12.35 8.45 -8.33
C LEU A 19 -12.45 7.86 -6.93
N THR A 20 -12.53 6.53 -6.89
CA THR A 20 -12.49 5.75 -5.65
C THR A 20 -11.21 6.05 -4.88
N HIS A 21 -11.36 6.35 -3.60
CA HIS A 21 -10.28 6.52 -2.64
C HIS A 21 -10.81 6.18 -1.25
N ASN A 22 -9.95 6.13 -0.23
CA ASN A 22 -10.39 5.94 1.15
C ASN A 22 -11.12 7.19 1.67
N PRO A 23 -12.46 7.15 1.86
CA PRO A 23 -13.20 8.31 2.31
C PRO A 23 -12.91 8.64 3.78
N ALA A 24 -12.34 7.73 4.56
CA ALA A 24 -12.02 7.96 5.98
C ALA A 24 -10.76 8.80 6.17
N ASN A 25 -9.83 8.85 5.22
CA ASN A 25 -8.57 9.57 5.41
C ASN A 25 -8.79 11.10 5.37
N ALA A 26 -8.37 11.80 6.43
CA ALA A 26 -8.45 13.27 6.56
C ALA A 26 -7.58 14.02 5.54
N VAL A 27 -6.53 13.42 4.98
CA VAL A 27 -5.59 14.16 4.12
C VAL A 27 -6.09 14.39 2.70
N THR A 28 -7.19 13.74 2.30
CA THR A 28 -7.74 13.82 0.94
C THR A 28 -9.15 14.39 0.98
N GLY A 29 -9.32 15.59 0.42
CA GLY A 29 -10.62 16.25 0.22
C GLY A 29 -11.42 15.64 -0.92
N GLY A 30 -10.72 15.04 -1.89
CA GLY A 30 -11.30 14.20 -2.93
C GLY A 30 -10.35 13.98 -4.09
N ILE A 31 -10.72 13.05 -4.98
CA ILE A 31 -9.98 12.72 -6.18
C ILE A 31 -10.95 12.68 -7.35
N TRP A 32 -10.62 13.34 -8.45
CA TRP A 32 -11.44 13.38 -9.65
C TRP A 32 -10.60 13.14 -10.89
N ARG A 33 -11.14 12.37 -11.83
CA ARG A 33 -10.70 12.43 -13.21
C ARG A 33 -11.46 13.55 -13.91
N VAL A 34 -10.72 14.48 -14.48
CA VAL A 34 -11.26 15.66 -15.15
C VAL A 34 -11.01 15.53 -16.65
N ARG A 35 -12.07 15.65 -17.47
CA ARG A 35 -12.00 15.47 -18.92
C ARG A 35 -12.54 16.67 -19.67
N ARG A 36 -11.85 17.06 -20.74
CA ARG A 36 -12.30 18.07 -21.70
C ARG A 36 -11.89 17.66 -23.12
N GLY A 37 -12.87 17.35 -23.95
CA GLY A 37 -12.61 16.79 -25.28
C GLY A 37 -11.75 15.53 -25.19
N SER A 38 -10.62 15.51 -25.88
CA SER A 38 -9.64 14.42 -25.83
C SER A 38 -8.61 14.53 -24.70
N ARG A 39 -8.62 15.61 -23.92
CA ARG A 39 -7.67 15.83 -22.82
C ARG A 39 -8.26 15.32 -21.51
N SER A 40 -7.41 14.71 -20.69
CA SER A 40 -7.77 14.32 -19.32
C SER A 40 -6.60 14.50 -18.34
N ALA A 41 -6.96 14.70 -17.08
CA ALA A 41 -6.05 14.82 -15.94
C ALA A 41 -6.71 14.24 -14.69
N VAL A 42 -5.90 13.91 -13.69
CA VAL A 42 -6.38 13.56 -12.34
C VAL A 42 -6.10 14.75 -11.41
N LEU A 43 -7.15 15.22 -10.75
CA LEU A 43 -7.08 16.19 -9.67
C LEU A 43 -7.22 15.44 -8.34
N LYS A 44 -6.20 15.54 -7.47
CA LYS A 44 -6.31 15.19 -6.05
C LYS A 44 -6.23 16.47 -5.22
N VAL A 45 -7.19 16.66 -4.32
CA VAL A 45 -7.18 17.78 -3.37
C VAL A 45 -6.66 17.26 -2.03
N LEU A 46 -5.48 17.72 -1.63
CA LEU A 46 -4.90 17.45 -0.33
C LEU A 46 -5.39 18.51 0.66
N THR A 47 -5.85 18.07 1.83
CA THR A 47 -6.49 18.94 2.82
C THR A 47 -6.11 18.54 4.24
N ARG A 48 -6.28 19.48 5.15
CA ARG A 48 -6.25 19.26 6.61
C ARG A 48 -7.58 19.62 7.29
N ARG A 49 -8.60 19.96 6.49
CA ARG A 49 -9.88 20.51 6.98
C ARG A 49 -10.98 19.46 7.08
N LYS A 50 -10.74 18.27 6.54
CA LYS A 50 -11.69 17.17 6.55
C LYS A 50 -11.69 16.47 7.90
N GLU A 51 -12.88 16.36 8.49
CA GLU A 51 -13.09 15.51 9.66
C GLU A 51 -12.88 14.04 9.29
N ALA A 52 -12.22 13.29 10.18
CA ALA A 52 -11.97 11.87 10.00
C ALA A 52 -12.31 11.10 11.29
N PRO A 53 -12.70 9.82 11.16
CA PRO A 53 -12.79 8.94 12.30
C PRO A 53 -11.40 8.74 12.95
N ALA A 54 -11.41 8.36 14.23
CA ALA A 54 -10.19 8.11 14.98
C ALA A 54 -9.27 7.09 14.28
N GLY A 55 -7.98 7.40 14.19
CA GLY A 55 -6.98 6.60 13.48
C GLY A 55 -6.72 6.98 12.02
N TRP A 56 -7.44 7.99 11.49
CA TRP A 56 -7.32 8.51 10.12
C TRP A 56 -7.12 10.03 10.07
N GLU A 57 -6.76 10.64 11.18
CA GLU A 57 -6.49 12.06 11.33
C GLU A 57 -5.26 12.47 10.51
N HIS A 58 -5.26 13.71 10.01
CA HIS A 58 -4.09 14.29 9.36
C HIS A 58 -3.02 14.61 10.41
N SER A 59 -1.78 14.73 9.97
CA SER A 59 -0.69 15.28 10.77
C SER A 59 -0.01 16.43 10.05
N ASP A 60 0.45 17.42 10.80
CA ASP A 60 1.36 18.49 10.34
C ASP A 60 2.83 18.09 10.52
N ASP A 61 3.14 16.99 11.22
CA ASP A 61 4.50 16.45 11.32
C ASP A 61 4.92 15.83 9.97
N PRO A 62 5.95 16.35 9.29
CA PRO A 62 6.44 15.83 8.02
C PRO A 62 6.82 14.35 8.03
N ARG A 63 7.22 13.82 9.19
CA ARG A 63 7.69 12.43 9.34
C ARG A 63 6.57 11.44 9.68
N HIS A 64 5.42 11.92 10.14
CA HIS A 64 4.29 11.06 10.51
C HIS A 64 3.64 10.43 9.27
N TRP A 65 3.23 9.15 9.33
CA TRP A 65 2.70 8.43 8.17
C TRP A 65 1.58 9.18 7.42
N ASN A 66 0.70 9.90 8.12
CA ASN A 66 -0.40 10.67 7.54
C ASN A 66 -0.13 12.19 7.43
N TYR A 67 1.11 12.60 7.13
CA TYR A 67 1.45 13.99 6.81
C TYR A 67 0.70 14.48 5.57
N TRP A 68 -0.12 15.52 5.71
CA TRP A 68 -1.07 15.90 4.66
C TRP A 68 -0.45 16.50 3.39
N ARG A 69 0.74 17.11 3.47
CA ARG A 69 1.40 17.72 2.30
C ARG A 69 2.35 16.77 1.55
N ARG A 70 2.59 15.55 2.05
CA ARG A 70 3.68 14.70 1.55
C ARG A 70 3.66 14.51 0.05
N GLU A 71 2.52 14.12 -0.50
CA GLU A 71 2.44 13.79 -1.92
C GLU A 71 2.76 15.02 -2.80
N ALA A 72 2.27 16.21 -2.43
CA ALA A 72 2.61 17.44 -3.13
C ALA A 72 4.11 17.74 -3.08
N GLU A 73 4.77 17.53 -1.94
CA GLU A 73 6.23 17.71 -1.83
C GLU A 73 7.01 16.66 -2.62
N VAL A 74 6.55 15.41 -2.67
CA VAL A 74 7.13 14.34 -3.52
C VAL A 74 7.11 14.74 -5.00
N TYR A 75 5.99 15.25 -5.50
CA TYR A 75 5.87 15.70 -6.89
C TYR A 75 6.66 16.99 -7.16
N ALA A 76 6.67 17.94 -6.22
CA ALA A 76 7.42 19.18 -6.37
C ALA A 76 8.95 18.97 -6.39
N ASP A 77 9.46 18.01 -5.59
CA ASP A 77 10.87 17.62 -5.59
C ASP A 77 11.25 16.76 -6.81
N GLY A 78 10.26 16.18 -7.51
CA GLY A 78 10.52 15.22 -8.57
C GLY A 78 11.12 13.91 -8.06
N LEU A 79 10.91 13.57 -6.78
CA LEU A 79 11.49 12.42 -6.10
C LEU A 79 11.32 11.09 -6.88
N PRO A 80 10.17 10.76 -7.49
CA PRO A 80 10.02 9.52 -8.25
C PRO A 80 11.02 9.37 -9.42
N GLY A 81 11.64 10.47 -9.86
CA GLY A 81 12.69 10.46 -10.89
C GLY A 81 13.90 9.62 -10.53
N VAL A 82 14.17 9.38 -9.23
CA VAL A 82 15.27 8.50 -8.78
C VAL A 82 15.08 7.04 -9.22
N TRP A 83 13.86 6.62 -9.58
CA TRP A 83 13.56 5.28 -10.06
C TRP A 83 13.37 5.19 -11.59
N ALA A 84 13.51 6.30 -12.31
CA ALA A 84 13.24 6.36 -13.76
C ALA A 84 14.12 5.40 -14.56
N ALA A 85 15.40 5.26 -14.21
CA ALA A 85 16.34 4.35 -14.87
C ALA A 85 15.94 2.87 -14.71
N ALA A 86 15.18 2.53 -13.66
CA ALA A 86 14.65 1.19 -13.43
C ALA A 86 13.30 0.95 -14.14
N GLY A 87 12.81 1.91 -14.93
CA GLY A 87 11.53 1.82 -15.63
C GLY A 87 10.31 2.03 -14.73
N ILE A 88 10.48 2.72 -13.60
CA ILE A 88 9.39 3.16 -12.73
C ILE A 88 9.28 4.68 -12.77
N ARG A 89 8.06 5.20 -12.92
CA ARG A 89 7.76 6.63 -12.84
C ARG A 89 6.51 6.90 -12.00
N ALA A 90 6.33 8.14 -11.60
CA ALA A 90 5.02 8.66 -11.21
C ALA A 90 4.28 9.24 -12.43
N PRO A 91 2.95 9.49 -12.34
CA PRO A 91 2.25 10.39 -13.24
C PRO A 91 3.01 11.71 -13.43
N ARG A 92 2.96 12.32 -14.61
CA ARG A 92 3.57 13.65 -14.76
C ARG A 92 2.78 14.67 -13.95
N LEU A 93 3.47 15.51 -13.18
CA LEU A 93 2.89 16.69 -12.56
C LEU A 93 2.51 17.69 -13.67
N LEU A 94 1.24 18.03 -13.78
CA LEU A 94 0.74 19.03 -14.72
C LEU A 94 0.68 20.41 -14.06
N ARG A 95 0.23 20.44 -12.80
CA ARG A 95 0.16 21.67 -12.00
C ARG A 95 0.05 21.33 -10.51
N LEU A 96 0.64 22.17 -9.68
CA LEU A 96 0.41 22.19 -8.24
C LEU A 96 -0.07 23.60 -7.85
N VAL A 97 -1.21 23.70 -7.17
CA VAL A 97 -1.79 24.98 -6.75
C VAL A 97 -2.07 24.94 -5.26
N GLU A 98 -1.54 25.91 -4.51
CA GLU A 98 -1.99 26.21 -3.16
C GLU A 98 -3.18 27.16 -3.25
N ARG A 99 -4.33 26.73 -2.72
CA ARG A 99 -5.59 27.49 -2.76
C ARG A 99 -5.66 28.43 -1.57
N ASP A 100 -6.52 29.45 -1.66
CA ASP A 100 -6.69 30.47 -0.62
C ASP A 100 -7.09 29.91 0.74
N ASP A 101 -7.74 28.74 0.75
CA ASP A 101 -8.14 28.01 1.95
C ASP A 101 -7.05 27.09 2.53
N GLY A 102 -5.86 27.08 1.92
CA GLY A 102 -4.70 26.31 2.32
C GLY A 102 -4.67 24.87 1.80
N ASP A 103 -5.70 24.41 1.09
CA ASP A 103 -5.66 23.10 0.43
C ASP A 103 -4.69 23.12 -0.77
N LEU A 104 -4.14 21.95 -1.11
CA LEU A 104 -3.30 21.79 -2.29
C LEU A 104 -4.07 21.04 -3.38
N ALA A 105 -4.17 21.63 -4.57
CA ALA A 105 -4.68 20.96 -5.76
C ALA A 105 -3.50 20.39 -6.56
N LEU A 106 -3.38 19.07 -6.51
CA LEU A 106 -2.38 18.29 -7.24
C LEU A 106 -2.99 17.78 -8.55
N TRP A 107 -2.57 18.37 -9.67
CA TRP A 107 -3.00 17.99 -11.01
C TRP A 107 -1.93 17.12 -11.66
N THR A 108 -2.29 15.89 -12.01
CA THR A 108 -1.40 14.90 -12.60
C THR A 108 -1.96 14.36 -13.91
N GLU A 109 -1.07 13.77 -14.71
CA GLU A 109 -1.42 12.95 -15.86
C GLU A 109 -2.49 11.90 -15.51
N ASP A 110 -3.54 11.81 -16.33
CA ASP A 110 -4.49 10.70 -16.28
C ASP A 110 -3.87 9.48 -16.98
N VAL A 111 -3.34 8.56 -16.18
CA VAL A 111 -2.67 7.35 -16.68
C VAL A 111 -3.73 6.38 -17.21
N THR A 112 -3.67 6.09 -18.51
CA THR A 112 -4.63 5.22 -19.21
C THR A 112 -4.15 3.77 -19.37
N GLY A 113 -3.00 3.44 -18.78
CA GLY A 113 -2.39 2.12 -18.78
C GLY A 113 -3.24 1.02 -18.13
N LEU A 114 -2.80 -0.24 -18.26
CA LEU A 114 -3.48 -1.38 -17.64
C LEU A 114 -3.26 -1.35 -16.12
N PRO A 115 -4.31 -1.22 -15.28
CA PRO A 115 -4.18 -1.16 -13.83
C PRO A 115 -3.74 -2.52 -13.26
N GLY A 116 -2.99 -2.49 -12.16
CA GLY A 116 -2.42 -3.64 -11.49
C GLY A 116 -3.45 -4.68 -11.06
N ALA A 117 -4.67 -4.26 -10.75
CA ALA A 117 -5.79 -5.15 -10.45
C ALA A 117 -6.16 -6.13 -11.58
N ARG A 118 -5.66 -5.90 -12.80
CA ARG A 118 -5.89 -6.76 -13.98
C ARG A 118 -4.62 -7.46 -14.49
N TRP A 119 -3.51 -7.35 -13.77
CA TRP A 119 -2.26 -7.98 -14.17
C TRP A 119 -2.29 -9.49 -13.94
N ASP A 120 -1.52 -10.20 -14.77
CA ASP A 120 -1.13 -11.57 -14.45
C ASP A 120 0.09 -11.58 -13.51
N VAL A 121 0.43 -12.78 -13.02
CA VAL A 121 1.59 -12.97 -12.13
C VAL A 121 2.90 -12.54 -12.81
N GLY A 122 3.02 -12.74 -14.13
CA GLY A 122 4.22 -12.34 -14.88
C GLY A 122 4.45 -10.84 -14.84
N ARG A 123 3.39 -10.03 -14.97
CA ARG A 123 3.49 -8.58 -14.90
C ARG A 123 3.79 -8.07 -13.49
N HIS A 124 3.25 -8.73 -12.46
CA HIS A 124 3.65 -8.48 -11.07
C HIS A 124 5.13 -8.84 -10.82
N ALA A 125 5.62 -9.94 -11.39
CA ALA A 125 7.04 -10.31 -11.31
C ALA A 125 7.96 -9.26 -11.96
N LEU A 126 7.53 -8.68 -13.08
CA LEU A 126 8.23 -7.57 -13.73
C LEU A 126 8.24 -6.30 -12.85
N LEU A 127 7.14 -6.01 -12.14
CA LEU A 127 7.12 -4.92 -11.14
C LEU A 127 8.14 -5.20 -10.03
N GLY A 128 8.17 -6.42 -9.48
CA GLY A 128 9.14 -6.83 -8.47
C GLY A 128 10.57 -6.60 -8.94
N HIS A 129 10.91 -7.06 -10.15
CA HIS A 129 12.24 -6.84 -10.74
C HIS A 129 12.63 -5.37 -10.86
N ARG A 130 11.73 -4.52 -11.37
CA ARG A 130 11.99 -3.09 -11.48
C ARG A 130 12.12 -2.40 -10.13
N LEU A 131 11.33 -2.83 -9.15
CA LEU A 131 11.42 -2.30 -7.79
C LEU A 131 12.78 -2.66 -7.16
N GLY A 132 13.28 -3.86 -7.42
CA GLY A 132 14.61 -4.29 -6.98
C GLY A 132 15.71 -3.43 -7.59
N LEU A 133 15.63 -3.15 -8.90
CA LEU A 133 16.55 -2.22 -9.56
C LEU A 133 16.47 -0.82 -8.95
N ALA A 134 15.25 -0.30 -8.79
CA ALA A 134 14.96 1.03 -8.29
C ALA A 134 15.50 1.26 -6.87
N GLN A 135 15.22 0.34 -5.95
CA GLN A 135 15.66 0.45 -4.55
C GLN A 135 17.14 0.10 -4.38
N GLY A 136 17.70 -0.77 -5.22
CA GLY A 136 19.13 -1.09 -5.21
C GLY A 136 20.01 0.07 -5.67
N VAL A 137 19.57 0.85 -6.68
CA VAL A 137 20.35 1.98 -7.24
C VAL A 137 20.13 3.28 -6.47
N ALA A 138 18.93 3.54 -5.95
CA ALA A 138 18.61 4.81 -5.31
C ALA A 138 19.44 5.09 -4.04
N GLY A 139 19.92 4.03 -3.36
CA GLY A 139 20.60 4.15 -2.08
C GLY A 139 19.71 4.78 -1.01
N GLN A 140 20.34 5.38 0.01
CA GLN A 140 19.60 6.14 1.03
C GLN A 140 19.19 7.50 0.48
N VAL A 141 17.89 7.73 0.37
CA VAL A 141 17.31 9.03 0.02
C VAL A 141 16.69 9.63 1.27
N ASP A 142 17.18 10.81 1.67
CA ASP A 142 16.59 11.55 2.79
C ASP A 142 15.95 12.86 2.29
N ARG A 143 14.72 13.11 2.74
CA ARG A 143 13.98 14.36 2.60
C ARG A 143 13.18 14.57 3.86
N ARG A 144 12.98 15.84 4.24
CA ARG A 144 12.26 16.21 5.47
C ARG A 144 10.86 15.61 5.58
N TYR A 145 10.23 15.33 4.44
CA TYR A 145 8.84 14.90 4.33
C TYR A 145 8.67 13.40 4.18
N LEU A 146 9.75 12.63 4.08
CA LEU A 146 9.65 11.18 4.00
C LEU A 146 9.12 10.66 5.33
N SER A 147 8.12 9.78 5.27
CA SER A 147 7.60 9.13 6.47
C SER A 147 8.71 8.33 7.16
N ARG A 148 8.66 8.27 8.48
CA ARG A 148 9.56 7.48 9.34
C ARG A 148 8.71 6.56 10.19
N SER A 149 9.19 5.34 10.45
CA SER A 149 8.47 4.35 11.26
C SER A 149 7.02 4.12 10.80
N PHE A 150 6.78 4.16 9.47
CA PHE A 150 5.44 4.11 8.88
C PHE A 150 4.56 3.00 9.46
N LEU A 151 5.03 1.76 9.47
CA LEU A 151 4.24 0.62 9.96
C LEU A 151 3.88 0.73 11.44
N ARG A 152 4.78 1.26 12.27
CA ARG A 152 4.54 1.46 13.70
C ARG A 152 3.41 2.46 13.91
N ASP A 153 3.56 3.67 13.36
CA ASP A 153 2.56 4.73 13.53
C ASP A 153 1.22 4.33 12.88
N TYR A 154 1.26 3.68 11.71
CA TYR A 154 0.08 3.21 11.00
C TYR A 154 -0.70 2.16 11.80
N LEU A 155 -0.01 1.22 12.45
CA LEU A 155 -0.64 0.20 13.29
C LEU A 155 -1.09 0.77 14.65
N GLU A 156 -0.38 1.74 15.21
CA GLU A 156 -0.80 2.47 16.41
C GLU A 156 -2.05 3.32 16.16
N SER A 157 -2.27 3.76 14.92
CA SER A 157 -3.50 4.46 14.52
C SER A 157 -4.74 3.55 14.53
N LYS A 158 -4.58 2.22 14.43
CA LYS A 158 -5.74 1.32 14.30
C LYS A 158 -6.54 1.22 15.58
N ARG A 159 -7.85 1.46 15.44
CA ARG A 159 -8.85 1.32 16.50
C ARG A 159 -9.68 0.06 16.21
N VAL A 160 -9.16 -1.10 16.63
CA VAL A 160 -9.83 -2.40 16.49
C VAL A 160 -9.83 -3.13 17.84
N PRO A 161 -10.86 -3.93 18.14
CA PRO A 161 -10.96 -4.65 19.41
C PRO A 161 -10.09 -5.92 19.36
N TYR A 162 -8.80 -5.78 19.69
CA TYR A 162 -7.84 -6.89 19.67
C TYR A 162 -8.22 -8.02 20.62
N GLU A 163 -8.97 -7.74 21.69
CA GLU A 163 -9.54 -8.73 22.60
C GLU A 163 -10.41 -9.78 21.90
N LEU A 164 -10.98 -9.47 20.71
CA LEU A 164 -11.74 -10.44 19.93
C LEU A 164 -10.89 -11.62 19.43
N LEU A 165 -9.56 -11.46 19.34
CA LEU A 165 -8.67 -12.58 19.02
C LEU A 165 -8.80 -13.71 20.06
N GLU A 166 -9.08 -13.36 21.31
CA GLU A 166 -9.22 -14.29 22.43
C GLU A 166 -10.69 -14.62 22.77
N ASP A 167 -11.67 -14.05 22.07
CA ASP A 167 -13.10 -14.28 22.32
C ASP A 167 -13.66 -15.52 21.57
N ASP A 168 -14.00 -16.58 22.31
CA ASP A 168 -14.62 -17.80 21.76
C ASP A 168 -15.95 -17.54 21.05
N ALA A 169 -16.76 -16.58 21.49
CA ALA A 169 -18.02 -16.24 20.83
C ALA A 169 -17.75 -15.63 19.45
N ALA A 170 -16.77 -14.72 19.35
CA ALA A 170 -16.38 -14.11 18.09
C ALA A 170 -15.93 -15.14 17.05
N TRP A 171 -15.15 -16.14 17.47
CA TRP A 171 -14.65 -17.22 16.59
C TRP A 171 -15.69 -18.29 16.25
N ARG A 172 -16.75 -18.46 17.05
CA ARG A 172 -17.86 -19.38 16.77
C ARG A 172 -18.91 -18.82 15.81
N GLN A 173 -18.81 -17.54 15.42
CA GLN A 173 -19.72 -16.96 14.43
C GLN A 173 -19.69 -17.78 13.12
N PRO A 174 -20.84 -18.13 12.52
CA PRO A 174 -20.90 -19.14 11.44
C PRO A 174 -19.93 -18.87 10.28
N VAL A 175 -19.91 -17.63 9.77
CA VAL A 175 -19.03 -17.24 8.65
C VAL A 175 -17.53 -17.37 8.99
N VAL A 176 -17.16 -17.19 10.26
CA VAL A 176 -15.78 -17.31 10.72
C VAL A 176 -15.42 -18.78 10.85
N ALA A 177 -16.22 -19.53 11.62
CA ALA A 177 -15.99 -20.95 11.88
C ALA A 177 -16.00 -21.81 10.60
N GLU A 178 -16.81 -21.45 9.60
CA GLU A 178 -16.92 -22.18 8.34
C GLU A 178 -15.77 -21.90 7.36
N HIS A 179 -15.17 -20.70 7.41
CA HIS A 179 -14.25 -20.26 6.35
C HIS A 179 -12.83 -19.94 6.80
N PHE A 180 -12.58 -19.72 8.10
CA PHE A 180 -11.22 -19.53 8.58
C PHE A 180 -10.50 -20.88 8.70
N PRO A 181 -9.26 -21.00 8.20
CA PRO A 181 -8.48 -22.22 8.30
C PRO A 181 -8.27 -22.68 9.75
N PRO A 182 -8.22 -24.01 10.01
CA PRO A 182 -7.86 -24.54 11.32
C PRO A 182 -6.52 -24.00 11.82
N GLY A 183 -6.45 -23.72 13.12
CA GLY A 183 -5.24 -23.20 13.77
C GLY A 183 -4.96 -21.71 13.55
N LEU A 184 -5.69 -21.03 12.65
CA LEU A 184 -5.45 -19.61 12.32
C LEU A 184 -5.52 -18.71 13.57
N ARG A 185 -6.46 -18.95 14.50
CA ARG A 185 -6.58 -18.18 15.76
C ARG A 185 -5.27 -18.12 16.54
N GLY A 186 -4.64 -19.27 16.76
CA GLY A 186 -3.40 -19.36 17.54
C GLY A 186 -2.26 -18.59 16.90
N GLU A 187 -2.15 -18.65 15.57
CA GLU A 187 -1.12 -17.90 14.84
C GLU A 187 -1.32 -16.40 14.92
N LEU A 188 -2.56 -15.93 14.80
CA LEU A 188 -2.88 -14.51 14.83
C LEU A 188 -2.66 -13.93 16.24
N ILE A 189 -3.03 -14.67 17.29
CA ILE A 189 -2.69 -14.30 18.68
C ILE A 189 -1.16 -14.19 18.82
N ARG A 190 -0.41 -15.16 18.29
CA ARG A 190 1.06 -15.14 18.35
C ARG A 190 1.67 -13.97 17.56
N LEU A 191 1.15 -13.68 16.37
CA LEU A 191 1.56 -12.53 15.56
C LEU A 191 1.31 -11.22 16.33
N HIS A 192 0.11 -11.05 16.90
CA HIS A 192 -0.25 -9.88 17.69
C HIS A 192 0.66 -9.70 18.90
N ARG A 193 0.90 -10.78 19.65
CA ARG A 193 1.79 -10.76 20.82
C ARG A 193 3.22 -10.36 20.45
N ASP A 194 3.70 -10.81 19.30
CA ASP A 194 5.06 -10.53 18.82
C ASP A 194 5.14 -9.22 18.01
N ARG A 195 4.05 -8.42 17.93
CA ARG A 195 3.95 -7.22 17.07
C ARG A 195 5.11 -6.24 17.26
N GLU A 196 5.41 -5.87 18.50
CA GLU A 196 6.48 -4.91 18.81
C GLU A 196 7.86 -5.43 18.41
N TRP A 197 8.07 -6.74 18.51
CA TRP A 197 9.29 -7.39 18.07
C TRP A 197 9.42 -7.32 16.54
N PHE A 198 8.36 -7.60 15.79
CA PHE A 198 8.35 -7.46 14.32
C PHE A 198 8.64 -6.02 13.88
N LEU A 199 8.01 -5.03 14.51
CA LEU A 199 8.23 -3.62 14.20
C LEU A 199 9.68 -3.20 14.46
N THR A 200 10.24 -3.60 15.60
CA THR A 200 11.64 -3.32 15.95
C THR A 200 12.61 -3.97 14.95
N ILE A 201 12.33 -5.21 14.52
CA ILE A 201 13.13 -5.87 13.48
C ILE A 201 13.09 -5.05 12.19
N LEU A 202 11.91 -4.74 11.67
CA LEU A 202 11.76 -4.00 10.42
C LEU A 202 12.53 -2.67 10.44
N GLU A 203 12.48 -1.95 11.56
CA GLU A 203 13.21 -0.69 11.75
C GLU A 203 14.74 -0.86 11.79
N SER A 204 15.25 -2.04 12.12
CA SER A 204 16.69 -2.36 12.17
C SER A 204 17.27 -2.87 10.84
N LEU A 205 16.43 -3.28 9.90
CA LEU A 205 16.85 -3.86 8.62
C LEU A 205 17.45 -2.81 7.67
N PRO A 206 18.18 -3.22 6.61
CA PRO A 206 18.64 -2.29 5.58
C PRO A 206 17.51 -1.41 5.07
N ARG A 207 17.74 -0.09 5.02
CA ARG A 207 16.71 0.90 4.70
C ARG A 207 16.73 1.27 3.21
N ALA A 208 15.56 1.55 2.66
CA ALA A 208 15.36 2.02 1.30
C ALA A 208 14.30 3.12 1.27
N LEU A 209 14.33 3.92 0.20
CA LEU A 209 13.14 4.67 -0.19
C LEU A 209 12.05 3.67 -0.57
N CYS A 210 10.89 3.76 0.07
CA CYS A 210 9.74 2.89 -0.16
C CYS A 210 8.50 3.73 -0.52
N HIS A 211 7.62 3.13 -1.32
CA HIS A 211 6.31 3.70 -1.60
C HIS A 211 5.39 3.61 -0.38
N LEU A 212 5.50 2.52 0.39
CA LEU A 212 4.77 2.21 1.64
C LEU A 212 3.25 2.06 1.49
N ASP A 213 2.76 2.18 0.26
CA ASP A 213 1.40 1.85 -0.17
C ASP A 213 1.44 1.17 -1.55
N LEU A 214 2.36 0.21 -1.73
CA LEU A 214 2.50 -0.48 -3.01
C LEU A 214 1.52 -1.64 -3.08
N TRP A 215 0.44 -1.48 -3.85
CA TRP A 215 -0.58 -2.49 -4.07
C TRP A 215 -1.23 -2.36 -5.45
N PRO A 216 -2.00 -3.35 -5.95
CA PRO A 216 -2.45 -3.37 -7.35
C PRO A 216 -3.27 -2.17 -7.83
N SER A 217 -3.98 -1.47 -6.95
CA SER A 217 -4.72 -0.27 -7.35
C SER A 217 -3.86 0.98 -7.51
N ASN A 218 -2.62 0.97 -7.00
CA ASN A 218 -1.68 2.08 -7.10
C ASN A 218 -0.64 1.90 -8.23
N VAL A 219 -0.78 0.87 -9.07
CA VAL A 219 0.19 0.60 -10.15
C VAL A 219 -0.49 0.42 -11.50
N PHE A 220 0.15 0.93 -12.55
CA PHE A 220 -0.31 0.84 -13.94
C PHE A 220 0.83 0.40 -14.87
N ASP A 221 0.47 -0.36 -15.90
CA ASP A 221 1.35 -0.68 -17.02
C ASP A 221 1.07 0.30 -18.16
N ASP A 222 2.07 1.12 -18.46
CA ASP A 222 2.01 2.09 -19.54
C ASP A 222 3.12 1.81 -20.55
N GLY A 223 2.74 1.24 -21.70
CA GLY A 223 3.69 0.91 -22.77
C GLY A 223 4.77 -0.09 -22.35
N GLY A 224 4.48 -0.97 -21.39
CA GLY A 224 5.44 -1.89 -20.80
C GLY A 224 6.19 -1.31 -19.61
N GLY A 225 6.10 -0.01 -19.31
CA GLY A 225 6.67 0.65 -18.11
C GLY A 225 5.79 0.48 -16.88
N SER A 226 6.31 0.78 -15.69
CA SER A 226 5.52 0.78 -14.44
C SER A 226 5.26 2.22 -13.99
N VAL A 227 3.99 2.58 -13.79
CA VAL A 227 3.59 3.87 -13.22
C VAL A 227 3.01 3.64 -11.83
N LEU A 228 3.60 4.25 -10.82
CA LEU A 228 3.15 4.20 -9.43
C LEU A 228 2.45 5.51 -9.07
N VAL A 229 1.24 5.41 -8.54
CA VAL A 229 0.42 6.56 -8.11
C VAL A 229 0.24 6.55 -6.59
N ASP A 230 -0.22 7.68 -6.05
CA ASP A 230 -0.47 7.88 -4.63
C ASP A 230 0.78 7.72 -3.74
N TRP A 231 1.66 8.71 -3.82
CA TRP A 231 2.90 8.74 -3.03
C TRP A 231 2.70 9.33 -1.62
N THR A 232 1.47 9.31 -1.10
CA THR A 232 1.12 9.94 0.18
C THR A 232 1.88 9.35 1.36
N PHE A 233 2.30 8.09 1.30
CA PHE A 233 3.04 7.42 2.39
C PHE A 233 4.53 7.29 2.17
N ALA A 234 5.05 7.74 1.01
CA ALA A 234 6.43 7.55 0.61
C ALA A 234 7.43 7.90 1.72
N GLY A 235 8.41 7.04 1.93
CA GLY A 235 9.21 7.15 3.15
C GLY A 235 10.40 6.23 3.22
N ASP A 236 10.99 6.24 4.41
CA ASP A 236 12.03 5.31 4.80
C ASP A 236 11.38 4.00 5.26
N GLY A 237 11.62 2.94 4.52
CA GLY A 237 11.13 1.58 4.80
C GLY A 237 12.27 0.56 4.79
N ALA A 238 11.98 -0.66 5.24
CA ALA A 238 12.92 -1.76 5.11
C ALA A 238 13.03 -2.19 3.64
N LEU A 239 14.22 -2.59 3.20
CA LEU A 239 14.46 -3.13 1.87
C LEU A 239 13.71 -4.46 1.73
N GLY A 240 12.57 -4.43 1.02
CA GLY A 240 11.61 -5.54 0.88
C GLY A 240 10.21 -5.22 1.42
N GLU A 241 10.03 -4.11 2.14
CA GLU A 241 8.75 -3.76 2.77
C GLU A 241 7.62 -3.53 1.74
N ASP A 242 7.91 -2.85 0.63
CA ASP A 242 6.98 -2.66 -0.49
C ASP A 242 6.55 -3.99 -1.13
N VAL A 243 7.45 -4.99 -1.19
CA VAL A 243 7.11 -6.34 -1.67
C VAL A 243 6.22 -7.06 -0.66
N GLY A 244 6.54 -6.95 0.62
CA GLY A 244 5.72 -7.45 1.73
C GLY A 244 4.34 -6.81 1.83
N ASN A 245 4.17 -5.62 1.26
CA ASN A 245 2.88 -4.95 1.06
C ASN A 245 2.16 -5.45 -0.21
N HIS A 246 2.86 -5.49 -1.35
CA HIS A 246 2.23 -5.71 -2.65
C HIS A 246 1.64 -7.11 -2.80
N ILE A 247 2.34 -8.12 -2.29
CA ILE A 247 1.90 -9.52 -2.40
C ILE A 247 0.58 -9.75 -1.65
N PRO A 248 0.43 -9.39 -0.35
CA PRO A 248 -0.81 -9.70 0.37
C PRO A 248 -1.98 -8.81 -0.06
N ASP A 249 -1.74 -7.53 -0.38
CA ASP A 249 -2.81 -6.62 -0.87
C ASP A 249 -3.32 -7.03 -2.25
N SER A 250 -2.59 -7.86 -3.01
CA SER A 250 -3.10 -8.48 -4.24
C SER A 250 -4.24 -9.47 -3.99
N VAL A 251 -4.43 -9.92 -2.75
CA VAL A 251 -5.45 -10.89 -2.36
C VAL A 251 -6.46 -10.32 -1.39
N PHE A 252 -6.07 -9.44 -0.46
CA PHE A 252 -7.00 -8.91 0.54
C PHE A 252 -8.18 -8.11 -0.06
N ASP A 253 -7.99 -7.50 -1.24
CA ASP A 253 -9.04 -6.86 -2.03
C ASP A 253 -9.56 -7.71 -3.20
N LEU A 254 -9.23 -9.00 -3.20
CA LEU A 254 -9.77 -10.04 -4.10
C LEU A 254 -9.43 -9.86 -5.59
N PHE A 255 -8.33 -9.17 -5.91
CA PHE A 255 -7.82 -9.06 -7.28
C PHE A 255 -7.30 -10.41 -7.78
N LEU A 256 -6.61 -11.17 -6.91
CA LEU A 256 -6.20 -12.54 -7.14
C LEU A 256 -6.78 -13.46 -6.05
N PRO A 257 -7.05 -14.74 -6.37
CA PRO A 257 -7.43 -15.72 -5.36
C PRO A 257 -6.23 -16.08 -4.48
N ALA A 258 -6.47 -16.32 -3.19
CA ALA A 258 -5.43 -16.63 -2.19
C ALA A 258 -4.61 -17.87 -2.54
N ALA A 259 -5.17 -18.82 -3.29
CA ALA A 259 -4.45 -19.99 -3.80
C ALA A 259 -3.25 -19.63 -4.70
N ARG A 260 -3.22 -18.41 -5.27
CA ARG A 260 -2.11 -17.91 -6.09
C ARG A 260 -1.00 -17.26 -5.26
N LEU A 261 -1.17 -17.06 -3.94
CA LEU A 261 -0.14 -16.42 -3.09
C LEU A 261 1.24 -17.07 -3.20
N PRO A 262 1.39 -18.41 -3.16
CA PRO A 262 2.71 -19.02 -3.28
C PRO A 262 3.39 -18.73 -4.62
N GLU A 263 2.63 -18.76 -5.71
CA GLU A 263 3.15 -18.45 -7.06
C GLU A 263 3.49 -16.96 -7.19
N LEU A 264 2.62 -16.08 -6.68
CA LEU A 264 2.83 -14.64 -6.68
C LEU A 264 4.05 -14.23 -5.84
N ASP A 265 4.18 -14.76 -4.62
CA ASP A 265 5.34 -14.53 -3.74
C ASP A 265 6.63 -14.94 -4.46
N ALA A 266 6.71 -16.19 -4.92
CA ALA A 266 7.89 -16.68 -5.62
C ALA A 266 8.27 -15.83 -6.84
N ALA A 267 7.28 -15.41 -7.63
CA ALA A 267 7.52 -14.63 -8.85
C ALA A 267 7.92 -13.17 -8.55
N VAL A 268 7.21 -12.49 -7.64
CA VAL A 268 7.49 -11.09 -7.27
C VAL A 268 8.80 -11.00 -6.48
N TYR A 269 8.98 -11.81 -5.45
CA TYR A 269 10.20 -11.82 -4.64
C TYR A 269 11.41 -12.26 -5.48
N GLY A 270 11.26 -13.30 -6.31
CA GLY A 270 12.33 -13.74 -7.23
C GLY A 270 12.73 -12.66 -8.24
N GLY A 271 11.75 -11.93 -8.78
CA GLY A 271 12.01 -10.75 -9.61
C GLY A 271 12.77 -9.67 -8.84
N TYR A 272 12.29 -9.34 -7.64
CA TYR A 272 12.86 -8.30 -6.77
C TYR A 272 14.32 -8.56 -6.42
N VAL A 273 14.66 -9.77 -5.94
CA VAL A 273 16.04 -10.15 -5.63
C VAL A 273 16.92 -10.10 -6.89
N ARG A 274 16.42 -10.55 -8.04
CA ARG A 274 17.17 -10.43 -9.30
C ARG A 274 17.48 -8.97 -9.62
N GLY A 275 16.51 -8.08 -9.47
CA GLY A 275 16.71 -6.64 -9.68
C GLY A 275 17.73 -6.03 -8.71
N LEU A 276 17.67 -6.41 -7.43
CA LEU A 276 18.65 -5.97 -6.43
C LEU A 276 20.07 -6.42 -6.76
N ARG A 277 20.24 -7.66 -7.22
CA ARG A 277 21.55 -8.19 -7.65
C ARG A 277 22.10 -7.42 -8.85
N GLU A 278 21.25 -7.14 -9.84
CA GLU A 278 21.61 -6.35 -11.02
C GLU A 278 22.00 -4.91 -10.64
N ALA A 279 21.36 -4.34 -9.62
CA ALA A 279 21.71 -3.05 -9.04
C ALA A 279 22.98 -3.09 -8.15
N GLY A 280 23.58 -4.25 -7.94
CA GLY A 280 24.82 -4.42 -7.21
C GLY A 280 24.67 -4.58 -5.69
N LEU A 281 23.53 -5.09 -5.20
CA LEU A 281 23.35 -5.44 -3.78
C LEU A 281 24.52 -6.29 -3.26
N ARG A 282 25.15 -5.83 -2.17
CA ARG A 282 26.25 -6.53 -1.48
C ARG A 282 25.85 -7.10 -0.11
N GLY A 283 24.59 -6.89 0.31
CA GLY A 283 24.07 -7.31 1.60
C GLY A 283 23.55 -8.74 1.62
N ASP A 284 23.24 -9.24 2.82
CA ASP A 284 22.64 -10.55 3.01
C ASP A 284 21.17 -10.56 2.57
N GLU A 285 20.85 -11.32 1.52
CA GLU A 285 19.48 -11.47 1.00
C GLU A 285 18.51 -12.04 2.03
N ARG A 286 19.00 -12.74 3.07
CA ARG A 286 18.16 -13.20 4.19
C ARG A 286 17.53 -12.03 4.94
N LEU A 287 18.19 -10.88 5.01
CA LEU A 287 17.64 -9.65 5.61
C LEU A 287 16.50 -9.08 4.75
N VAL A 288 16.60 -9.20 3.42
CA VAL A 288 15.55 -8.78 2.49
C VAL A 288 14.33 -9.70 2.62
N ARG A 289 14.54 -11.02 2.67
CA ARG A 289 13.44 -11.96 2.92
C ARG A 289 12.79 -11.73 4.29
N LEU A 290 13.62 -11.47 5.31
CA LEU A 290 13.15 -11.13 6.65
C LEU A 290 12.25 -9.88 6.61
N ALA A 291 12.61 -8.82 5.88
CA ALA A 291 11.75 -7.65 5.71
C ALA A 291 10.39 -8.02 5.08
N VAL A 292 10.40 -8.75 3.96
CA VAL A 292 9.17 -9.19 3.26
C VAL A 292 8.27 -9.97 4.20
N CYS A 293 8.82 -10.95 4.91
CA CYS A 293 8.05 -11.81 5.79
C CYS A 293 7.57 -11.09 7.06
N ALA A 294 8.41 -10.22 7.65
CA ALA A 294 8.06 -9.44 8.83
C ALA A 294 6.94 -8.42 8.54
N SER A 295 6.80 -7.93 7.30
CA SER A 295 5.66 -7.09 6.88
C SER A 295 4.29 -7.75 7.09
N ALA A 296 4.22 -9.06 7.35
CA ALA A 296 2.98 -9.71 7.81
C ALA A 296 2.32 -8.98 9.00
N VAL A 297 3.11 -8.35 9.87
CA VAL A 297 2.61 -7.57 11.03
C VAL A 297 1.70 -6.41 10.62
N LYS A 298 1.85 -5.86 9.40
CA LYS A 298 0.96 -4.81 8.86
C LYS A 298 -0.51 -5.20 8.94
N TYR A 299 -0.81 -6.50 8.85
CA TYR A 299 -2.17 -7.04 8.74
C TYR A 299 -2.75 -7.55 10.07
N ASP A 300 -2.04 -7.36 11.18
CA ASP A 300 -2.47 -7.79 12.53
C ASP A 300 -3.88 -7.28 12.88
N PHE A 301 -4.21 -6.05 12.48
CA PHE A 301 -5.52 -5.44 12.73
C PHE A 301 -6.69 -6.07 11.94
N LEU A 302 -6.41 -6.82 10.87
CA LEU A 302 -7.44 -7.25 9.90
C LEU A 302 -8.38 -8.29 10.51
N ALA A 303 -7.86 -9.26 11.23
CA ALA A 303 -8.66 -10.31 11.85
C ALA A 303 -9.64 -9.78 12.91
N PRO A 304 -9.22 -8.99 13.92
CA PRO A 304 -10.17 -8.41 14.89
C PRO A 304 -11.20 -7.52 14.21
N LEU A 305 -10.82 -6.78 13.15
CA LEU A 305 -11.76 -6.00 12.35
C LEU A 305 -12.80 -6.88 11.63
N MET A 306 -12.38 -8.02 11.11
CA MET A 306 -13.30 -9.00 10.51
C MET A 306 -14.21 -9.62 11.56
N LEU A 307 -13.69 -10.03 12.71
CA LEU A 307 -14.48 -10.60 13.82
C LEU A 307 -15.57 -9.63 14.30
N LEU A 308 -15.24 -8.34 14.43
CA LEU A 308 -16.19 -7.27 14.77
C LEU A 308 -17.33 -7.11 13.74
N HIS A 309 -17.02 -7.35 12.47
CA HIS A 309 -17.92 -7.15 11.33
C HIS A 309 -18.38 -8.45 10.67
N ALA A 310 -18.32 -9.56 11.40
CA ALA A 310 -18.75 -10.86 10.93
C ALA A 310 -20.18 -10.81 10.39
N GLY A 311 -20.36 -11.35 9.18
CA GLY A 311 -21.65 -11.39 8.47
C GLY A 311 -22.08 -10.07 7.83
N ARG A 312 -21.42 -8.93 8.06
CA ARG A 312 -21.80 -7.66 7.44
C ARG A 312 -21.44 -7.62 5.96
N ALA A 313 -22.37 -7.12 5.14
CA ALA A 313 -22.11 -6.85 3.73
C ALA A 313 -21.00 -5.80 3.58
N GLN A 314 -20.16 -5.97 2.55
CA GLN A 314 -19.13 -5.02 2.15
C GLN A 314 -19.10 -4.94 0.64
N LEU A 315 -18.78 -3.77 0.11
CA LEU A 315 -18.58 -3.58 -1.33
C LEU A 315 -17.13 -3.89 -1.72
N ASP A 316 -16.92 -4.15 -3.00
CA ASP A 316 -15.58 -4.31 -3.58
C ASP A 316 -14.79 -2.99 -3.46
N TYR A 317 -13.47 -3.07 -3.62
CA TYR A 317 -12.70 -1.84 -3.78
C TYR A 317 -13.20 -1.12 -5.04
N GLY A 318 -13.73 0.09 -4.87
CA GLY A 318 -14.53 0.76 -5.88
C GLY A 318 -15.95 1.09 -5.43
N GLY A 319 -16.47 0.37 -4.44
CA GLY A 319 -17.81 0.60 -3.90
C GLY A 319 -18.93 0.28 -4.88
N THR A 320 -18.68 -0.54 -5.91
CA THR A 320 -19.64 -0.74 -7.01
C THR A 320 -20.48 -2.00 -6.85
N ARG A 321 -19.91 -3.06 -6.26
CA ARG A 321 -20.56 -4.36 -6.17
C ARG A 321 -20.40 -4.98 -4.79
N PRO A 322 -21.44 -5.61 -4.23
CA PRO A 322 -21.31 -6.42 -3.03
C PRO A 322 -20.29 -7.55 -3.23
N VAL A 323 -19.43 -7.73 -2.25
CA VAL A 323 -18.54 -8.88 -2.15
C VAL A 323 -19.27 -9.98 -1.40
N ASP A 324 -19.33 -11.17 -2.00
CA ASP A 324 -19.82 -12.37 -1.33
C ASP A 324 -19.08 -12.59 0.00
N VAL A 325 -19.83 -12.64 1.09
CA VAL A 325 -19.30 -12.69 2.45
C VAL A 325 -18.49 -13.98 2.65
N ALA A 326 -19.00 -15.11 2.16
CA ALA A 326 -18.32 -16.40 2.26
C ALA A 326 -16.96 -16.38 1.53
N ARG A 327 -16.93 -15.88 0.29
CA ARG A 327 -15.72 -15.67 -0.48
C ARG A 327 -14.73 -14.77 0.24
N ARG A 328 -15.16 -13.61 0.74
CA ARG A 328 -14.27 -12.69 1.45
C ARG A 328 -13.60 -13.37 2.66
N TYR A 329 -14.36 -14.08 3.50
CA TYR A 329 -13.79 -14.73 4.69
C TYR A 329 -12.85 -15.87 4.34
N ARG A 330 -13.19 -16.68 3.33
CA ARG A 330 -12.34 -17.78 2.86
C ARG A 330 -11.03 -17.28 2.26
N GLU A 331 -11.08 -16.30 1.35
CA GLU A 331 -9.88 -15.77 0.68
C GLU A 331 -8.98 -15.03 1.68
N ARG A 332 -9.55 -14.15 2.53
CA ARG A 332 -8.77 -13.43 3.54
C ARG A 332 -8.25 -14.35 4.64
N GLY A 333 -9.02 -15.36 5.05
CA GLY A 333 -8.58 -16.36 6.02
C GLY A 333 -7.41 -17.21 5.49
N ALA A 334 -7.48 -17.63 4.23
CA ALA A 334 -6.37 -18.32 3.56
C ALA A 334 -5.12 -17.42 3.43
N ALA A 335 -5.30 -16.15 3.08
CA ALA A 335 -4.20 -15.18 3.03
C ALA A 335 -3.56 -14.94 4.40
N LEU A 336 -4.36 -14.73 5.45
CA LEU A 336 -3.85 -14.59 6.83
C LEU A 336 -3.10 -15.86 7.28
N ARG A 337 -3.57 -17.06 6.91
CA ARG A 337 -2.84 -18.31 7.20
C ARG A 337 -1.50 -18.37 6.45
N TYR A 338 -1.45 -17.90 5.22
CA TYR A 338 -0.20 -17.79 4.47
C TYR A 338 0.79 -16.82 5.14
N LEU A 339 0.31 -15.65 5.59
CA LEU A 339 1.11 -14.67 6.33
C LEU A 339 1.56 -15.16 7.70
N ALA A 340 0.80 -16.03 8.38
CA ALA A 340 1.28 -16.71 9.57
C ALA A 340 2.54 -17.57 9.27
N GLY A 341 2.59 -18.21 8.10
CA GLY A 341 3.77 -18.91 7.62
C GLY A 341 4.97 -17.98 7.38
N TRP A 342 4.73 -16.77 6.85
CA TRP A 342 5.75 -15.73 6.77
C TRP A 342 6.22 -15.28 8.15
N ALA A 343 5.32 -15.09 9.12
CA ALA A 343 5.70 -14.73 10.48
C ALA A 343 6.64 -15.77 11.12
N ASP A 344 6.39 -17.06 10.90
CA ASP A 344 7.30 -18.13 11.33
C ASP A 344 8.63 -18.15 10.57
N GLU A 345 8.61 -17.86 9.27
CA GLU A 345 9.82 -17.72 8.46
C GLU A 345 10.68 -16.54 8.96
N ALA A 346 10.07 -15.40 9.24
CA ALA A 346 10.73 -14.23 9.79
C ALA A 346 11.38 -14.53 11.16
N ARG A 347 10.71 -15.26 12.06
CA ARG A 347 11.33 -15.72 13.33
C ARG A 347 12.59 -16.54 13.09
N ARG A 348 12.53 -17.56 12.21
CA ARG A 348 13.70 -18.38 11.87
C ARG A 348 14.83 -17.59 11.21
N LEU A 349 14.48 -16.65 10.33
CA LEU A 349 15.47 -15.80 9.67
C LEU A 349 16.14 -14.85 10.66
N ALA A 350 15.37 -14.24 11.57
CA ALA A 350 15.89 -13.38 12.62
C ALA A 350 16.89 -14.13 13.51
N ASP A 351 16.56 -15.34 13.98
CA ASP A 351 17.46 -16.18 14.78
C ASP A 351 18.74 -16.61 14.04
N ALA A 352 18.76 -16.52 12.70
CA ALA A 352 19.88 -16.93 11.86
C ALA A 352 20.79 -15.77 11.42
N VAL A 353 20.35 -14.53 11.63
CA VAL A 353 21.07 -13.30 11.21
C VAL A 353 21.40 -12.38 12.39
N TRP A 354 20.72 -12.55 13.53
CA TRP A 354 21.01 -11.94 14.83
C TRP A 354 21.45 -13.03 15.80
#